data_AF-A0A353GVW1-F1
#
_entry.id   AF-A0A353GVW1-F1
#
_cell.length_a   1.000
_cell.length_b   1.000
_cell.length_c   1.000
_cell.angle_alpha   90.00
_cell.angle_beta   90.00
_cell.angle_gamma   90.00
#
_symmetry.space_group_name_H-M   'P 1'
#
loop_
_entity.id
_entity.type
_entity.pdbx_description
1 polymer ?
#
loop_
_entity_poly.entity_id
_entity_poly.type
_entity_poly.pdbx_seq_one_letter_code
_entity_poly.pdbx_strand_id
1 'polypeptide(L)'
;MEKPLRSHPYSSNQRFRITPDWLSYLATVVSVGVAFSYYYAVRDHLFLLWAAFLILIRIIVNKIDDDLVFEKNASSIKNKIINILPDRYSDLIMLVGIGISPLCRPTFSLLGMASVALISYTGLLGKAVGFDWQNQGPLRKVPRLILLMLFTLVQYWMLIRGISTLLFGMTALEVCMILFILLGQWTVLNRLIGIAKETMKTQWLNEEKYRAITQKILIAYDSETGNTERVAEEISNCLKVGIRKIDDITSVSSYDLVIFGCRESGNRPSRKMVEFIKNHQDIKEYAVFITYKNYFWGALNTRICFASFKRLLGKGPIAVFACKAAYEKDELYMEHLQEDPNLLNAFLFGIKLTRNLTK
;
A
#
# COMPACT_ATOMS: atom_id res chain seq x y z
N MET A 1 14.40 30.01 -3.64
CA MET A 1 15.72 29.47 -3.24
C MET A 1 15.65 27.96 -3.36
N GLU A 2 16.14 27.46 -4.50
CA GLU A 2 16.17 26.03 -4.84
C GLU A 2 17.13 25.29 -3.89
N LYS A 3 16.68 24.16 -3.33
CA LYS A 3 17.55 23.25 -2.59
C LYS A 3 18.50 22.55 -3.58
N PRO A 4 19.79 22.40 -3.27
CA PRO A 4 20.72 21.72 -4.16
C PRO A 4 20.41 20.22 -4.23
N LEU A 5 20.29 19.70 -5.44
CA LEU A 5 20.26 18.27 -5.75
C LEU A 5 21.56 17.64 -5.23
N ARG A 6 21.45 16.70 -4.29
CA ARG A 6 22.59 15.89 -3.83
C ARG A 6 23.06 15.02 -5.00
N SER A 7 24.20 15.36 -5.58
CA SER A 7 24.91 14.54 -6.55
C SER A 7 25.60 13.37 -5.83
N HIS A 8 25.05 12.15 -5.96
CA HIS A 8 25.81 10.95 -5.61
C HIS A 8 26.84 10.66 -6.72
N PRO A 9 28.09 10.28 -6.35
CA PRO A 9 29.17 10.07 -7.31
C PRO A 9 28.94 8.78 -8.11
N TYR A 10 28.87 8.91 -9.43
CA TYR A 10 28.86 7.80 -10.38
C TYR A 10 30.14 6.98 -10.24
N SER A 11 30.05 5.74 -9.76
CA SER A 11 31.11 4.75 -9.95
C SER A 11 30.83 3.98 -11.24
N SER A 12 31.61 4.32 -12.26
CA SER A 12 31.70 3.60 -13.51
C SER A 12 32.33 2.23 -13.28
N ASN A 13 31.53 1.17 -13.19
CA ASN A 13 32.00 -0.20 -13.42
C ASN A 13 31.06 -0.89 -14.41
N GLN A 14 31.42 -0.80 -15.69
CA GLN A 14 30.84 -1.60 -16.75
C GLN A 14 31.26 -3.08 -16.57
N ARG A 15 30.36 -3.95 -16.10
CA ARG A 15 30.43 -5.40 -16.34
C ARG A 15 29.00 -5.95 -16.56
N PHE A 16 28.80 -6.53 -17.75
CA PHE A 16 27.54 -7.04 -18.33
C PHE A 16 26.42 -6.01 -18.55
N ARG A 17 26.32 -5.51 -19.80
CA ARG A 17 25.11 -4.82 -20.30
C ARG A 17 23.97 -5.84 -20.46
N ILE A 18 23.40 -6.30 -19.36
CA ILE A 18 22.11 -6.98 -19.40
C ILE A 18 21.07 -5.88 -19.69
N THR A 19 20.46 -5.92 -20.87
CA THR A 19 19.29 -5.05 -21.13
C THR A 19 18.10 -5.58 -20.34
N PRO A 20 17.24 -4.70 -19.76
CA PRO A 20 16.03 -5.11 -19.04
C PRO A 20 15.16 -6.11 -19.82
N ASP A 21 15.16 -5.98 -21.14
CA ASP A 21 14.49 -6.88 -22.07
C ASP A 21 14.94 -8.34 -21.91
N TRP A 22 16.24 -8.62 -21.78
CA TRP A 22 16.76 -9.98 -21.64
C TRP A 22 16.34 -10.63 -20.31
N LEU A 23 16.25 -9.87 -19.22
CA LEU A 23 15.78 -10.38 -17.93
C LEU A 23 14.31 -10.79 -17.99
N SER A 24 13.48 -10.01 -18.68
CA SER A 24 12.07 -10.30 -18.90
C SER A 24 11.85 -11.57 -19.74
N TYR A 25 12.66 -11.78 -20.79
CA TYR A 25 12.64 -13.03 -21.57
C TYR A 25 13.15 -14.22 -20.76
N LEU A 26 14.23 -14.04 -19.99
CA LEU A 26 14.76 -15.08 -19.11
C LEU A 26 13.71 -15.51 -18.08
N ALA A 27 12.99 -14.57 -17.46
CA ALA A 27 11.90 -14.87 -16.53
C ALA A 27 10.78 -15.70 -17.19
N THR A 28 10.50 -15.45 -18.47
CA THR A 28 9.51 -16.23 -19.24
C THR A 28 9.99 -17.65 -19.48
N VAL A 29 11.25 -17.83 -19.90
CA VAL A 29 11.85 -19.17 -20.10
C VAL A 29 11.89 -19.96 -18.79
N VAL A 30 12.29 -19.32 -17.68
CA VAL A 30 12.27 -19.93 -16.34
C VAL A 30 10.84 -20.37 -15.97
N SER A 31 9.83 -19.56 -16.29
CA SER A 31 8.42 -19.88 -16.02
C SER A 31 7.90 -21.08 -16.81
N VAL A 32 8.38 -21.28 -18.06
CA VAL A 32 8.12 -22.51 -18.82
C VAL A 32 8.73 -23.73 -18.13
N GLY A 33 9.96 -23.60 -17.62
CA GLY A 33 10.60 -24.67 -16.84
C GLY A 33 9.82 -25.02 -15.57
N VAL A 34 9.27 -24.02 -14.87
CA VAL A 34 8.39 -24.24 -13.71
C VAL A 34 7.12 -25.00 -14.12
N ALA A 35 6.47 -24.59 -15.21
CA ALA A 35 5.26 -25.26 -15.70
C ALA A 35 5.53 -26.71 -16.11
N PHE A 36 6.63 -26.96 -16.82
CA PHE A 36 7.11 -28.30 -17.15
C PHE A 36 7.33 -29.15 -15.89
N SER A 37 7.95 -28.56 -14.87
CA SER A 37 8.22 -29.24 -13.61
C SER A 37 6.92 -29.67 -12.90
N TYR A 38 5.89 -28.82 -12.87
CA TYR A 38 4.58 -29.21 -12.31
C TYR A 38 3.89 -30.33 -13.09
N TYR A 39 4.05 -30.36 -14.42
CA TYR A 39 3.45 -31.41 -15.25
C TYR A 39 4.05 -32.80 -14.97
N TYR A 40 5.37 -32.88 -14.79
CA TYR A 40 6.07 -34.15 -14.51
C TYR A 40 6.17 -34.53 -13.02
N ALA A 41 5.75 -33.63 -12.11
CA ALA A 41 5.84 -33.79 -10.66
C ALA A 41 5.22 -35.08 -10.11
N VAL A 42 4.18 -35.62 -10.76
CA VAL A 42 3.53 -36.87 -10.31
C VAL A 42 4.35 -38.11 -10.68
N ARG A 43 5.13 -38.06 -11.76
CA ARG A 43 5.99 -39.17 -12.19
C ARG A 43 7.27 -39.21 -11.37
N ASP A 44 7.84 -38.04 -11.11
CA ASP A 44 9.01 -37.88 -10.25
C ASP A 44 8.84 -36.62 -9.38
N HIS A 45 8.70 -36.85 -8.08
CA HIS A 45 8.48 -35.78 -7.10
C HIS A 45 9.64 -34.78 -7.06
N LEU A 46 10.85 -35.15 -7.51
CA LEU A 46 12.00 -34.24 -7.58
C LEU A 46 11.74 -33.03 -8.50
N PHE A 47 10.83 -33.13 -9.47
CA PHE A 47 10.43 -31.98 -10.27
C PHE A 47 9.80 -30.86 -9.42
N LEU A 48 9.19 -31.14 -8.27
CA LEU A 48 8.71 -30.08 -7.38
C LEU A 48 9.85 -29.28 -6.73
N LEU A 49 11.01 -29.92 -6.47
CA LEU A 49 12.21 -29.20 -6.02
C LEU A 49 12.77 -28.31 -7.14
N TRP A 50 12.78 -28.82 -8.38
CA TRP A 50 13.15 -28.02 -9.55
C TRP A 50 12.20 -26.83 -9.75
N ALA A 51 10.89 -27.04 -9.60
CA ALA A 51 9.90 -25.97 -9.65
C ALA A 51 10.18 -24.90 -8.58
N ALA A 52 10.40 -25.30 -7.32
CA ALA A 52 10.73 -24.38 -6.24
C ALA A 52 12.03 -23.60 -6.50
N PHE A 53 13.07 -24.27 -7.00
CA PHE A 53 14.34 -23.65 -7.36
C PHE A 53 14.19 -22.63 -8.51
N LEU A 54 13.45 -22.98 -9.56
CA LEU A 54 13.18 -22.08 -10.68
C LEU A 54 12.30 -20.88 -10.25
N ILE A 55 11.35 -21.08 -9.35
CA ILE A 55 10.58 -19.98 -8.75
C ILE A 55 11.51 -19.04 -7.96
N LEU A 56 12.48 -19.59 -7.21
CA LEU A 56 13.48 -18.78 -6.51
C LEU A 56 14.31 -17.95 -7.48
N ILE A 57 14.79 -18.54 -8.58
CA ILE A 57 15.50 -17.81 -9.65
C ILE A 57 14.61 -16.68 -10.18
N ARG A 58 13.33 -16.95 -10.42
CA ARG A 58 12.38 -15.93 -10.90
C ARG A 58 12.22 -14.77 -9.90
N ILE A 59 12.17 -15.04 -8.60
CA ILE A 59 12.13 -14.00 -7.56
C ILE A 59 13.39 -13.14 -7.63
N ILE A 60 14.57 -13.76 -7.79
CA ILE A 60 15.86 -13.06 -7.87
C ILE A 60 15.92 -12.19 -9.15
N VAL A 61 15.55 -12.73 -10.30
CA VAL A 61 15.53 -12.00 -11.59
C VAL A 61 14.60 -10.78 -11.51
N ASN A 62 13.41 -10.95 -10.93
CA ASN A 62 12.47 -9.85 -10.74
C ASN A 62 13.05 -8.74 -9.86
N LYS A 63 13.73 -9.10 -8.77
CA LYS A 63 14.35 -8.13 -7.88
C LYS A 63 15.46 -7.33 -8.59
N ILE A 64 16.29 -8.02 -9.38
CA ILE A 64 17.35 -7.37 -10.17
C ILE A 64 16.74 -6.42 -11.21
N ASP A 65 15.67 -6.81 -11.90
CA ASP A 65 14.99 -5.93 -12.86
C ASP A 65 14.40 -4.69 -12.18
N ASP A 66 13.76 -4.86 -11.02
CA ASP A 66 13.21 -3.76 -10.22
C ASP A 66 14.32 -2.77 -9.80
N ASP A 67 15.47 -3.28 -9.30
CA ASP A 67 16.63 -2.47 -8.91
C ASP A 67 17.28 -1.73 -10.12
N LEU A 68 17.40 -2.40 -11.27
CA LEU A 68 17.98 -1.81 -12.50
C LEU A 68 17.10 -0.72 -13.13
N VAL A 69 15.77 -0.87 -13.03
CA VAL A 69 14.82 0.16 -13.50
C VAL A 69 14.89 1.39 -12.61
N PHE A 70 15.18 1.21 -11.31
CA PHE A 70 15.36 2.32 -10.37
C PHE A 70 16.62 3.13 -10.64
N GLU A 71 17.77 2.47 -10.84
CA GLU A 71 19.04 3.15 -11.14
C GLU A 71 18.97 3.97 -12.44
N LYS A 72 18.15 3.52 -13.40
CA LYS A 72 17.86 4.26 -14.64
C LYS A 72 16.69 5.22 -14.42
N ASN A 73 16.96 6.32 -13.71
CA ASN A 73 16.06 7.47 -13.58
C ASN A 73 15.30 7.73 -14.90
N ALA A 74 13.97 7.58 -14.85
CA ALA A 74 13.04 7.73 -15.97
C ALA A 74 13.29 6.77 -17.16
N SER A 75 13.02 5.48 -16.97
CA SER A 75 12.75 4.61 -18.12
C SER A 75 11.52 5.11 -18.89
N SER A 76 11.72 5.38 -20.18
CA SER A 76 10.66 5.69 -21.15
C SER A 76 9.46 4.74 -20.97
N ILE A 77 8.24 5.25 -21.15
CA ILE A 77 6.99 4.46 -21.11
C ILE A 77 7.12 3.15 -21.92
N LYS A 78 7.86 3.19 -23.04
CA LYS A 78 8.18 2.02 -23.87
C LYS A 78 8.88 0.90 -23.10
N ASN A 79 9.90 1.22 -22.30
CA ASN A 79 10.67 0.24 -21.54
C ASN A 79 9.85 -0.35 -20.38
N LYS A 80 8.95 0.44 -19.78
CA LYS A 80 8.01 -0.08 -18.77
C LYS A 80 7.03 -1.08 -19.39
N ILE A 81 6.50 -0.81 -20.58
CA ILE A 81 5.59 -1.73 -21.28
C ILE A 81 6.27 -3.04 -21.65
N ILE A 82 7.52 -2.98 -22.12
CA ILE A 82 8.30 -4.18 -22.52
C ILE A 82 8.50 -5.15 -21.35
N ASN A 83 8.61 -4.67 -20.11
CA ASN A 83 8.75 -5.53 -18.93
C ASN A 83 7.41 -6.05 -18.39
N ILE A 84 6.31 -5.27 -18.54
CA ILE A 84 5.00 -5.64 -17.97
C ILE A 84 4.42 -6.92 -18.61
N LEU A 85 4.52 -7.05 -19.93
CA LEU A 85 3.82 -8.10 -20.68
C LEU A 85 4.45 -9.50 -20.47
N PRO A 86 5.78 -9.70 -20.62
CA PRO A 86 6.43 -10.99 -20.35
C PRO A 86 6.20 -11.50 -18.93
N ASP A 87 6.15 -10.59 -17.96
CA ASP A 87 5.77 -10.92 -16.57
C ASP A 87 4.37 -11.53 -16.46
N ARG A 88 3.40 -11.01 -17.23
CA ARG A 88 2.03 -11.56 -17.23
C ARG A 88 2.00 -12.94 -17.86
N TYR A 89 2.68 -13.12 -18.98
CA TYR A 89 2.82 -14.43 -19.62
C TYR A 89 3.49 -15.43 -18.67
N SER A 90 4.55 -15.02 -18.00
CA SER A 90 5.25 -15.82 -17.00
C SER A 90 4.32 -16.30 -15.87
N ASP A 91 3.53 -15.39 -15.29
CA ASP A 91 2.54 -15.73 -14.26
C ASP A 91 1.50 -16.72 -14.78
N LEU A 92 0.97 -16.51 -16.00
CA LEU A 92 -0.03 -17.39 -16.61
C LEU A 92 0.54 -18.77 -16.93
N ILE A 93 1.73 -18.85 -17.54
CA ILE A 93 2.40 -20.12 -17.90
C ILE A 93 2.58 -20.98 -16.64
N MET A 94 3.08 -20.41 -15.55
CA MET A 94 3.25 -21.14 -14.28
C MET A 94 1.94 -21.70 -13.75
N LEU A 95 0.87 -20.90 -13.76
CA LEU A 95 -0.44 -21.33 -13.27
C LEU A 95 -1.10 -22.36 -14.20
N VAL A 96 -0.93 -22.24 -15.52
CA VAL A 96 -1.33 -23.28 -16.48
C VAL A 96 -0.63 -24.59 -16.15
N GLY A 97 0.70 -24.56 -15.90
CA GLY A 97 1.47 -25.74 -15.49
C GLY A 97 0.91 -26.44 -14.25
N ILE A 98 0.45 -25.67 -13.26
CA ILE A 98 -0.25 -26.19 -12.09
C ILE A 98 -1.61 -26.80 -12.48
N GLY A 99 -2.38 -26.12 -13.32
CA GLY A 99 -3.73 -26.53 -13.70
C GLY A 99 -3.80 -27.76 -14.59
N ILE A 100 -2.75 -28.04 -15.37
CA ILE A 100 -2.62 -29.29 -16.15
C ILE A 100 -1.99 -30.42 -15.34
N SER A 101 -1.40 -30.12 -14.17
CA SER A 101 -0.84 -31.12 -13.28
C SER A 101 -1.96 -31.88 -12.57
N PRO A 102 -1.85 -33.22 -12.38
CA PRO A 102 -2.80 -33.97 -11.56
C PRO A 102 -2.81 -33.55 -10.09
N LEU A 103 -1.85 -32.72 -9.65
CA LEU A 103 -1.76 -32.18 -8.30
C LEU A 103 -2.72 -31.02 -8.03
N CYS A 104 -3.44 -30.50 -9.03
CA CYS A 104 -4.41 -29.43 -8.83
C CYS A 104 -5.58 -29.55 -9.81
N ARG A 105 -6.81 -29.49 -9.31
CA ARG A 105 -7.98 -29.42 -10.19
C ARG A 105 -7.90 -28.18 -11.09
N PRO A 106 -8.14 -28.32 -12.42
CA PRO A 106 -8.04 -27.20 -13.37
C PRO A 106 -8.92 -26.00 -12.99
N THR A 107 -10.06 -26.24 -12.33
CA THR A 107 -10.99 -25.18 -11.89
C THR A 107 -10.33 -24.19 -10.93
N PHE A 108 -9.55 -24.66 -9.95
CA PHE A 108 -8.87 -23.76 -9.01
C PHE A 108 -7.74 -22.99 -9.66
N SER A 109 -6.95 -23.65 -10.52
CA SER A 109 -5.91 -22.96 -11.29
C SER A 109 -6.53 -21.87 -12.19
N LEU A 110 -7.63 -22.17 -12.89
CA LEU A 110 -8.33 -21.20 -13.74
C LEU A 110 -8.81 -19.97 -12.96
N LEU A 111 -9.45 -20.17 -11.81
CA LEU A 111 -9.89 -19.06 -10.96
C LEU A 111 -8.71 -18.28 -10.35
N GLY A 112 -7.62 -18.98 -10.03
CA GLY A 112 -6.36 -18.37 -9.60
C GLY A 112 -5.73 -17.49 -10.70
N MET A 113 -5.70 -17.97 -11.94
CA MET A 113 -5.25 -17.22 -13.12
C MET A 113 -6.10 -15.97 -13.35
N ALA A 114 -7.42 -16.11 -13.33
CA ALA A 114 -8.34 -14.98 -13.45
C ALA A 114 -8.10 -13.93 -12.37
N SER A 115 -7.85 -14.37 -11.12
CA SER A 115 -7.52 -13.47 -10.01
C SER A 115 -6.19 -12.74 -10.23
N VAL A 116 -5.13 -13.42 -10.67
CA VAL A 116 -3.83 -12.79 -10.98
C VAL A 116 -3.93 -11.82 -12.18
N ALA A 117 -4.74 -12.14 -13.19
CA ALA A 117 -5.03 -11.25 -14.30
C ALA A 117 -5.74 -9.97 -13.82
N LEU A 118 -6.76 -10.09 -12.97
CA LEU A 118 -7.48 -8.94 -12.40
C LEU A 118 -6.60 -8.06 -11.51
N ILE A 119 -5.71 -8.64 -10.70
CA ILE A 119 -4.71 -7.88 -9.94
C ILE A 119 -3.86 -7.05 -10.90
N SER A 120 -3.37 -7.67 -11.96
CA SER A 120 -2.52 -7.00 -12.95
C SER A 120 -3.27 -5.86 -13.64
N TYR A 121 -4.51 -6.12 -14.07
CA TYR A 121 -5.38 -5.15 -14.71
C TYR A 121 -5.65 -3.94 -13.81
N THR A 122 -6.07 -4.15 -12.56
CA THR A 122 -6.33 -3.05 -11.62
C THR A 122 -5.08 -2.24 -11.27
N GLY A 123 -3.89 -2.85 -11.35
CA GLY A 123 -2.62 -2.13 -11.26
C GLY A 123 -2.43 -1.14 -12.40
N LEU A 124 -2.65 -1.59 -13.65
CA LEU A 124 -2.57 -0.78 -14.86
C LEU A 124 -3.72 0.23 -14.98
N LEU A 125 -4.90 -0.10 -14.45
CA LEU A 125 -6.08 0.76 -14.50
C LEU A 125 -5.82 2.11 -13.82
N GLY A 126 -5.11 2.13 -12.68
CA GLY A 126 -4.71 3.39 -12.05
C GLY A 126 -3.89 4.27 -13.00
N LYS A 127 -2.91 3.68 -13.69
CA LYS A 127 -2.13 4.37 -14.73
C LYS A 127 -2.98 4.86 -15.90
N ALA A 128 -3.94 4.07 -16.35
CA ALA A 128 -4.83 4.44 -17.45
C ALA A 128 -5.74 5.63 -17.11
N VAL A 129 -6.13 5.79 -15.84
CA VAL A 129 -6.94 6.91 -15.34
C VAL A 129 -6.09 8.16 -15.05
N GLY A 130 -4.76 8.07 -15.15
CA GLY A 130 -3.83 9.19 -14.92
C GLY A 130 -3.20 9.22 -13.53
N PHE A 131 -3.40 8.17 -12.73
CA PHE A 131 -2.73 8.01 -11.45
C PHE A 131 -1.49 7.13 -11.55
N ASP A 132 -0.92 6.79 -10.40
CA ASP A 132 0.18 5.84 -10.34
C ASP A 132 -0.28 4.38 -10.42
N TRP A 133 0.74 3.52 -10.59
CA TRP A 133 0.52 2.09 -10.63
C TRP A 133 0.07 1.63 -9.24
N GLN A 134 -1.11 1.00 -9.17
CA GLN A 134 -1.69 0.65 -7.89
C GLN A 134 -0.97 -0.58 -7.31
N ASN A 135 -0.24 -0.36 -6.22
CA ASN A 135 0.59 -1.39 -5.57
C ASN A 135 -0.02 -1.97 -4.29
N GLN A 136 -1.24 -1.58 -3.93
CA GLN A 136 -1.89 -2.05 -2.70
C GLN A 136 -2.27 -3.53 -2.75
N GLY A 137 -2.44 -4.12 -1.56
CA GLY A 137 -2.96 -5.48 -1.34
C GLY A 137 -1.93 -6.54 -0.97
N PRO A 138 -2.38 -7.69 -0.41
CA PRO A 138 -1.50 -8.75 0.08
C PRO A 138 -0.85 -9.60 -1.03
N LEU A 139 -1.53 -9.82 -2.16
CA LEU A 139 -1.08 -10.72 -3.22
C LEU A 139 -0.35 -9.96 -4.34
N ARG A 140 0.72 -9.25 -3.98
CA ARG A 140 1.62 -8.58 -4.94
C ARG A 140 2.52 -9.59 -5.66
N LYS A 141 3.33 -9.12 -6.62
CA LYS A 141 4.23 -9.93 -7.47
C LYS A 141 5.16 -10.83 -6.65
N VAL A 142 5.98 -10.27 -5.75
CA VAL A 142 6.92 -11.06 -4.94
C VAL A 142 6.20 -11.97 -3.91
N PRO A 143 5.23 -11.48 -3.10
CA PRO A 143 4.50 -12.33 -2.16
C PRO A 143 3.81 -13.53 -2.81
N ARG A 144 3.22 -13.38 -4.01
CA ARG A 144 2.57 -14.52 -4.69
C ARG A 144 3.57 -15.60 -5.09
N LEU A 145 4.78 -15.23 -5.51
CA LEU A 145 5.83 -16.19 -5.88
C LEU A 145 6.37 -16.92 -4.67
N ILE A 146 6.58 -16.20 -3.55
CA ILE A 146 6.97 -16.81 -2.28
C ILE A 146 5.90 -17.81 -1.83
N LEU A 147 4.62 -17.41 -1.87
CA LEU A 147 3.51 -18.27 -1.50
C LEU A 147 3.49 -19.55 -2.34
N LEU A 148 3.64 -19.42 -3.66
CA LEU A 148 3.68 -20.56 -4.56
C LEU A 148 4.88 -21.48 -4.28
N MET A 149 6.07 -20.92 -4.06
CA MET A 149 7.26 -21.69 -3.71
C MET A 149 7.06 -22.49 -2.42
N LEU A 150 6.51 -21.86 -1.37
CA LEU A 150 6.25 -22.53 -0.10
C LEU A 150 5.28 -23.70 -0.26
N PHE A 151 4.15 -23.48 -0.94
CA PHE A 151 3.17 -24.55 -1.15
C PHE A 151 3.68 -25.65 -2.08
N THR A 152 4.61 -25.34 -2.98
CA THR A 152 5.32 -26.34 -3.80
C THR A 152 6.21 -27.24 -2.94
N LEU A 153 6.95 -26.66 -1.99
CA LEU A 153 7.77 -27.42 -1.03
C LEU A 153 6.90 -28.28 -0.09
N VAL A 154 5.76 -27.73 0.36
CA VAL A 154 4.78 -28.50 1.15
C VAL A 154 4.23 -29.67 0.33
N GLN A 155 3.86 -29.46 -0.94
CA GLN A 155 3.39 -30.52 -1.82
C GLN A 155 4.44 -31.62 -2.02
N TYR A 156 5.71 -31.25 -2.20
CA TYR A 156 6.81 -32.21 -2.31
C TYR A 156 6.93 -33.07 -1.05
N TRP A 157 6.91 -32.43 0.12
CA TRP A 157 7.02 -33.14 1.39
C TRP A 157 5.84 -34.09 1.62
N MET A 158 4.63 -33.67 1.26
CA MET A 158 3.43 -34.51 1.32
C MET A 158 3.59 -35.78 0.47
N LEU A 159 4.06 -35.65 -0.77
CA LEU A 159 4.24 -36.79 -1.68
C LEU A 159 5.28 -37.79 -1.18
N ILE A 160 6.41 -37.33 -0.61
CA ILE A 160 7.41 -38.23 -0.02
C ILE A 160 6.86 -38.96 1.21
N ARG A 161 5.99 -38.32 1.99
CA ARG A 161 5.36 -38.92 3.16
C ARG A 161 4.16 -39.80 2.82
N GLY A 162 3.80 -39.93 1.54
CA GLY A 162 2.61 -40.66 1.10
C GLY A 162 1.29 -39.97 1.48
N ILE A 163 1.32 -38.68 1.81
CA ILE A 163 0.14 -37.88 2.16
C ILE A 163 -0.43 -37.29 0.87
N SER A 164 -1.68 -37.64 0.55
CA SER A 164 -2.34 -37.18 -0.68
C SER A 164 -3.04 -35.82 -0.53
N THR A 165 -3.50 -35.47 0.67
CA THR A 165 -4.32 -34.27 0.91
C THR A 165 -3.89 -33.51 2.17
N LEU A 166 -4.05 -32.19 2.14
CA LEU A 166 -3.63 -31.26 3.20
C LEU A 166 -4.82 -30.80 4.05
N LEU A 167 -5.84 -30.21 3.42
CA LEU A 167 -7.01 -29.64 4.10
C LEU A 167 -8.27 -29.95 3.30
N PHE A 168 -9.31 -30.48 3.96
CA PHE A 168 -10.61 -30.77 3.35
C PHE A 168 -10.53 -31.59 2.03
N GLY A 169 -9.60 -32.55 1.98
CA GLY A 169 -9.38 -33.38 0.79
C GLY A 169 -8.66 -32.66 -0.37
N MET A 170 -8.11 -31.47 -0.14
CA MET A 170 -7.40 -30.69 -1.15
C MET A 170 -5.89 -30.87 -1.05
N THR A 171 -5.20 -30.80 -2.18
CA THR A 171 -3.73 -30.80 -2.21
C THR A 171 -3.16 -29.47 -1.70
N ALA A 172 -1.86 -29.40 -1.44
CA ALA A 172 -1.23 -28.14 -1.07
C ALA A 172 -1.34 -27.10 -2.20
N LEU A 173 -1.18 -27.51 -3.45
CA LEU A 173 -1.32 -26.60 -4.59
C LEU A 173 -2.75 -26.08 -4.75
N GLU A 174 -3.78 -26.88 -4.45
CA GLU A 174 -5.17 -26.42 -4.44
C GLU A 174 -5.43 -25.39 -3.35
N VAL A 175 -4.92 -25.63 -2.13
CA VAL A 175 -5.02 -24.63 -1.04
C VAL A 175 -4.28 -23.35 -1.43
N CYS A 176 -3.13 -23.45 -2.10
CA CYS A 176 -2.43 -22.29 -2.66
C CYS A 176 -3.30 -21.52 -3.65
N MET A 177 -3.98 -22.20 -4.58
CA MET A 177 -4.87 -21.56 -5.55
C MET A 177 -6.07 -20.87 -4.88
N ILE A 178 -6.62 -21.46 -3.82
CA ILE A 178 -7.67 -20.80 -3.02
C ILE A 178 -7.14 -19.53 -2.37
N LEU A 179 -5.93 -19.55 -1.81
CA LEU A 179 -5.30 -18.35 -1.28
C LEU A 179 -5.06 -17.29 -2.38
N PHE A 180 -4.68 -17.72 -3.59
CA PHE A 180 -4.55 -16.82 -4.75
C PHE A 180 -5.89 -16.15 -5.09
N ILE A 181 -6.99 -16.89 -5.02
CA ILE A 181 -8.34 -16.35 -5.26
C ILE A 181 -8.70 -15.35 -4.15
N LEU A 182 -8.69 -15.76 -2.88
CA LEU A 182 -9.13 -14.93 -1.77
C LEU A 182 -8.27 -13.68 -1.59
N LEU A 183 -6.95 -13.84 -1.52
CA LEU A 183 -6.00 -12.73 -1.38
C LEU A 183 -5.93 -11.89 -2.66
N GLY A 184 -6.19 -12.50 -3.82
CA GLY A 184 -6.27 -11.81 -5.10
C GLY A 184 -7.45 -10.86 -5.18
N GLN A 185 -8.66 -11.32 -4.82
CA GLN A 185 -9.84 -10.47 -4.78
C GLN A 185 -9.70 -9.36 -3.73
N TRP A 186 -9.12 -9.66 -2.55
CA TRP A 186 -8.79 -8.62 -1.58
C TRP A 186 -7.81 -7.58 -2.15
N THR A 187 -6.80 -8.02 -2.90
CA THR A 187 -5.85 -7.13 -3.58
C THR A 187 -6.54 -6.24 -4.61
N VAL A 188 -7.42 -6.81 -5.44
CA VAL A 188 -8.23 -6.08 -6.42
C VAL A 188 -9.09 -5.01 -5.74
N LEU A 189 -9.82 -5.35 -4.68
CA LEU A 189 -10.64 -4.40 -3.93
C LEU A 189 -9.81 -3.28 -3.33
N ASN A 190 -8.65 -3.59 -2.73
CA ASN A 190 -7.77 -2.56 -2.17
C ASN A 190 -7.33 -1.56 -3.25
N ARG A 191 -6.94 -2.05 -4.44
CA ARG A 191 -6.53 -1.20 -5.58
C ARG A 191 -7.67 -0.33 -6.10
N LEU A 192 -8.88 -0.88 -6.21
CA LEU A 192 -10.06 -0.10 -6.60
C LEU A 192 -10.38 1.00 -5.58
N ILE A 193 -10.26 0.69 -4.29
CA ILE A 193 -10.40 1.70 -3.22
C ILE A 193 -9.32 2.78 -3.36
N GLY A 194 -8.07 2.41 -3.66
CA GLY A 194 -6.99 3.36 -3.95
C GLY A 194 -7.33 4.31 -5.08
N ILE A 195 -7.72 3.77 -6.24
CA ILE A 195 -8.14 4.56 -7.41
C ILE A 195 -9.31 5.49 -7.08
N ALA A 196 -10.32 4.98 -6.37
CA ALA A 196 -11.47 5.79 -5.98
C ALA A 196 -11.08 6.97 -5.07
N LYS A 197 -10.14 6.76 -4.15
CA LYS A 197 -9.62 7.79 -3.25
C LYS A 197 -8.85 8.88 -4.00
N GLU A 198 -7.95 8.49 -4.90
CA GLU A 198 -7.20 9.43 -5.76
C GLU A 198 -8.16 10.22 -6.65
N THR A 199 -9.16 9.56 -7.23
CA THR A 199 -10.22 10.20 -8.02
C THR A 199 -10.99 11.25 -7.20
N MET A 200 -11.36 10.92 -5.95
CA MET A 200 -12.04 11.89 -5.07
C MET A 200 -11.17 13.12 -4.78
N LYS A 201 -9.86 12.93 -4.54
CA LYS A 201 -8.91 14.05 -4.35
C LYS A 201 -8.83 14.91 -5.61
N THR A 202 -8.67 14.32 -6.78
CA THR A 202 -8.62 15.05 -8.06
C THR A 202 -9.92 15.80 -8.37
N GLN A 203 -11.08 15.17 -8.16
CA GLN A 203 -12.38 15.83 -8.31
C GLN A 203 -12.53 17.02 -7.37
N TRP A 204 -12.14 16.87 -6.10
CA TRP A 204 -12.15 17.97 -5.12
C TRP A 204 -11.23 19.13 -5.55
N LEU A 205 -10.05 18.81 -6.07
CA LEU A 205 -9.11 19.82 -6.54
C LEU A 205 -9.60 20.54 -7.79
N ASN A 206 -10.35 19.87 -8.67
CA ASN A 206 -10.79 20.45 -9.95
C ASN A 206 -12.15 21.17 -9.89
N GLU A 207 -13.04 20.81 -8.97
CA GLU A 207 -14.42 21.31 -8.99
C GLU A 207 -14.68 22.35 -7.88
N GLU A 208 -14.88 23.61 -8.28
CA GLU A 208 -15.12 24.72 -7.36
C GLU A 208 -16.40 24.58 -6.53
N LYS A 209 -17.39 23.83 -7.03
CA LYS A 209 -18.67 23.59 -6.32
C LYS A 209 -18.48 22.95 -4.94
N TYR A 210 -17.33 22.32 -4.68
CA TYR A 210 -16.99 21.73 -3.40
C TYR A 210 -16.28 22.68 -2.42
N ARG A 211 -15.96 23.92 -2.84
CA ARG A 211 -15.11 24.87 -2.10
C ARG A 211 -15.84 25.95 -1.30
N ALA A 212 -17.16 25.87 -1.14
CA ALA A 212 -17.93 26.85 -0.36
C ALA A 212 -17.76 26.61 1.16
N ILE A 213 -16.56 26.84 1.69
CA ILE A 213 -16.27 26.83 3.13
C ILE A 213 -16.46 28.26 3.63
N THR A 214 -17.56 28.53 4.32
CA THR A 214 -17.83 29.85 4.92
C THR A 214 -17.37 29.94 6.38
N GLN A 215 -17.20 28.79 7.03
CA GLN A 215 -16.78 28.68 8.42
C GLN A 215 -15.33 29.09 8.61
N LYS A 216 -15.03 29.77 9.72
CA LYS A 216 -13.65 30.09 10.10
C LYS A 216 -13.01 28.86 10.75
N ILE A 217 -12.12 28.18 10.03
CA ILE A 217 -11.46 26.95 10.49
C ILE A 217 -10.01 27.23 10.91
N LEU A 218 -9.59 26.66 12.05
CA LEU A 218 -8.21 26.63 12.51
C LEU A 218 -7.70 25.19 12.55
N ILE A 219 -6.51 24.94 12.00
CA ILE A 219 -5.79 23.68 12.24
C ILE A 219 -4.69 23.96 13.26
N ALA A 220 -4.87 23.44 14.48
CA ALA A 220 -3.96 23.62 15.62
C ALA A 220 -3.23 22.29 15.88
N TYR A 221 -1.90 22.27 15.79
CA TYR A 221 -1.14 21.02 15.89
C TYR A 221 0.07 21.07 16.82
N ASP A 222 0.46 19.89 17.32
CA ASP A 222 1.71 19.63 18.06
C ASP A 222 2.57 18.60 17.28
N SER A 223 3.79 18.98 16.93
CA SER A 223 4.73 18.10 16.23
C SER A 223 6.18 18.30 16.70
N GLU A 224 6.83 17.19 17.06
CA GLU A 224 8.27 17.16 17.38
C GLU A 224 9.13 16.76 16.19
N THR A 225 8.64 15.81 15.37
CA THR A 225 9.41 15.23 14.24
C THR A 225 8.91 15.67 12.88
N GLY A 226 7.99 16.65 12.82
CA GLY A 226 7.37 17.13 11.57
C GLY A 226 6.29 16.22 10.97
N ASN A 227 6.05 15.02 11.52
CA ASN A 227 5.06 14.09 10.96
C ASN A 227 3.61 14.59 11.09
N THR A 228 3.25 15.09 12.27
CA THR A 228 1.92 15.70 12.49
C THR A 228 1.75 16.96 11.65
N GLU A 229 2.82 17.72 11.45
CA GLU A 229 2.85 18.92 10.61
C GLU A 229 2.53 18.58 9.15
N ARG A 230 3.19 17.57 8.57
CA ARG A 230 2.89 17.09 7.19
C ARG A 230 1.43 16.66 7.01
N VAL A 231 0.85 16.00 8.02
CA VAL A 231 -0.58 15.63 8.00
C VAL A 231 -1.47 16.88 8.09
N ALA A 232 -1.09 17.86 8.91
CA ALA A 232 -1.78 19.14 9.02
C ALA A 232 -1.76 19.92 7.70
N GLU A 233 -0.60 19.97 7.03
CA GLU A 233 -0.40 20.59 5.72
C GLU A 233 -1.32 19.96 4.67
N GLU A 234 -1.46 18.64 4.66
CA GLU A 234 -2.31 17.97 3.66
C GLU A 234 -3.81 18.22 3.91
N ILE A 235 -4.24 18.29 5.18
CA ILE A 235 -5.62 18.71 5.52
C ILE A 235 -5.83 20.18 5.14
N SER A 236 -4.84 21.03 5.41
CA SER A 236 -4.82 22.45 5.02
C SER A 236 -4.91 22.64 3.52
N ASN A 237 -4.19 21.84 2.73
CA ASN A 237 -4.25 21.87 1.26
C ASN A 237 -5.65 21.58 0.72
N CYS A 238 -6.37 20.67 1.38
CA CYS A 238 -7.77 20.34 1.07
C CYS A 238 -8.72 21.49 1.43
N LEU A 239 -8.60 22.05 2.63
CA LEU A 239 -9.53 23.05 3.18
C LEU A 239 -9.17 24.50 2.79
N LYS A 240 -7.96 24.73 2.26
CA LYS A 240 -7.39 26.07 1.97
C LYS A 240 -7.34 26.99 3.18
N VAL A 241 -6.99 26.46 4.34
CA VAL A 241 -6.88 27.21 5.61
C VAL A 241 -5.49 27.13 6.22
N GLY A 242 -5.08 28.12 7.00
CA GLY A 242 -3.77 28.11 7.65
C GLY A 242 -3.64 27.05 8.75
N ILE A 243 -2.42 26.55 8.93
CA ILE A 243 -2.03 25.71 10.08
C ILE A 243 -1.25 26.54 11.10
N ARG A 244 -1.40 26.24 12.39
CA ARG A 244 -0.62 26.86 13.47
C ARG A 244 -0.18 25.84 14.50
N LYS A 245 1.06 25.97 14.99
CA LYS A 245 1.51 25.22 16.17
C LYS A 245 0.74 25.72 17.40
N ILE A 246 0.41 24.81 18.30
CA ILE A 246 -0.30 25.14 19.55
C ILE A 246 0.45 26.17 20.40
N ASP A 247 1.79 26.18 20.32
CA ASP A 247 2.64 27.12 21.05
C ASP A 247 2.46 28.59 20.56
N ASP A 248 1.95 28.79 19.32
CA ASP A 248 1.78 30.11 18.69
C ASP A 248 0.32 30.62 18.72
N ILE A 249 -0.57 29.94 19.45
CA ILE A 249 -2.01 30.28 19.48
C ILE A 249 -2.38 30.88 20.84
N THR A 250 -2.88 32.11 20.82
CA THR A 250 -3.32 32.85 22.01
C THR A 250 -4.83 32.74 22.28
N SER A 251 -5.64 32.49 21.25
CA SER A 251 -7.09 32.33 21.39
C SER A 251 -7.68 31.53 20.23
N VAL A 252 -8.73 30.77 20.53
CA VAL A 252 -9.48 29.94 19.57
C VAL A 252 -10.95 30.35 19.43
N SER A 253 -11.43 31.30 20.23
CA SER A 253 -12.86 31.64 20.34
C SER A 253 -13.48 32.19 19.05
N SER A 254 -12.65 32.78 18.19
CA SER A 254 -13.10 33.35 16.92
C SER A 254 -13.36 32.31 15.82
N TYR A 255 -12.98 31.04 16.03
CA TYR A 255 -13.10 29.98 15.03
C TYR A 255 -14.38 29.16 15.24
N ASP A 256 -15.02 28.80 14.13
CA ASP A 256 -16.20 27.93 14.14
C ASP A 256 -15.82 26.46 14.29
N LEU A 257 -14.66 26.07 13.74
CA LEU A 257 -14.10 24.73 13.85
C LEU A 257 -12.62 24.79 14.19
N VAL A 258 -12.20 24.05 15.22
CA VAL A 258 -10.79 23.81 15.54
C VAL A 258 -10.44 22.34 15.27
N ILE A 259 -9.48 22.11 14.38
CA ILE A 259 -8.97 20.79 14.03
C ILE A 259 -7.67 20.57 14.81
N PHE A 260 -7.71 19.66 15.79
CA PHE A 260 -6.58 19.34 16.64
C PHE A 260 -5.71 18.23 16.05
N GLY A 261 -4.42 18.49 15.92
CA GLY A 261 -3.42 17.52 15.49
C GLY A 261 -2.40 17.21 16.58
N CYS A 262 -2.25 15.97 17.00
CA CYS A 262 -1.15 15.63 17.91
C CYS A 262 -0.63 14.21 17.68
N ARG A 263 0.56 13.95 18.22
CA ARG A 263 1.06 12.58 18.35
C ARG A 263 0.32 11.85 19.46
N GLU A 264 0.22 10.53 19.34
CA GLU A 264 -0.20 9.64 20.42
C GLU A 264 0.95 9.45 21.44
N SER A 265 0.65 9.62 22.73
CA SER A 265 1.60 9.46 23.83
C SER A 265 1.00 8.62 24.97
N GLY A 266 1.12 7.29 24.89
CA GLY A 266 0.62 6.39 25.93
C GLY A 266 -0.91 6.37 26.02
N ASN A 267 -1.57 6.25 24.87
CA ASN A 267 -3.02 6.26 24.65
C ASN A 267 -3.70 7.60 24.97
N ARG A 268 -2.93 8.68 25.08
CA ARG A 268 -3.41 10.02 25.39
C ARG A 268 -2.85 11.05 24.40
N PRO A 269 -3.48 12.23 24.30
CA PRO A 269 -2.89 13.37 23.60
C PRO A 269 -1.56 13.75 24.24
N SER A 270 -0.70 14.44 23.50
CA SER A 270 0.54 14.98 24.09
C SER A 270 0.23 15.91 25.27
N ARG A 271 1.14 15.98 26.26
CA ARG A 271 0.94 16.83 27.44
C ARG A 271 0.65 18.28 27.07
N LYS A 272 1.40 18.82 26.09
CA LYS A 272 1.18 20.15 25.53
C LYS A 272 -0.24 20.32 24.97
N MET A 273 -0.74 19.34 24.22
CA MET A 273 -2.10 19.39 23.68
C MET A 273 -3.17 19.38 24.78
N VAL A 274 -2.97 18.58 25.83
CA VAL A 274 -3.89 18.56 26.98
C VAL A 274 -3.93 19.92 27.68
N GLU A 275 -2.77 20.53 27.92
CA GLU A 275 -2.65 21.85 28.55
C GLU A 275 -3.25 22.95 27.66
N PHE A 276 -2.97 22.92 26.37
CA PHE A 276 -3.55 23.84 25.39
C PHE A 276 -5.09 23.82 25.43
N ILE A 277 -5.69 22.63 25.41
CA ILE A 277 -7.16 22.46 25.47
C ILE A 277 -7.72 22.96 26.80
N LYS A 278 -7.04 22.69 27.93
CA LYS A 278 -7.48 23.19 29.24
C LYS A 278 -7.52 24.72 29.30
N ASN A 279 -6.56 25.38 28.64
CA ASN A 279 -6.49 26.83 28.57
C ASN A 279 -7.47 27.45 27.56
N HIS A 280 -8.10 26.63 26.70
CA HIS A 280 -8.95 27.07 25.59
C HIS A 280 -10.23 26.23 25.52
N GLN A 281 -11.22 26.56 26.35
CA GLN A 281 -12.50 25.83 26.43
C GLN A 281 -13.59 26.39 25.50
N ASP A 282 -13.42 27.63 25.02
CA ASP A 282 -14.39 28.34 24.17
C ASP A 282 -14.31 27.88 22.70
N ILE A 283 -14.62 26.61 22.46
CA ILE A 283 -14.57 25.98 21.13
C ILE A 283 -15.99 25.64 20.69
N LYS A 284 -16.41 26.10 19.51
CA LYS A 284 -17.75 25.80 18.97
C LYS A 284 -17.87 24.38 18.44
N GLU A 285 -17.01 23.99 17.50
CA GLU A 285 -16.89 22.62 17.02
C GLU A 285 -15.42 22.20 16.95
N TYR A 286 -15.17 20.90 17.03
CA TYR A 286 -13.80 20.40 16.91
C TYR A 286 -13.72 19.06 16.18
N ALA A 287 -12.58 18.86 15.54
CA ALA A 287 -12.18 17.60 14.94
C ALA A 287 -10.78 17.22 15.42
N VAL A 288 -10.41 15.94 15.29
CA VAL A 288 -9.12 15.46 15.80
C VAL A 288 -8.45 14.57 14.76
N PHE A 289 -7.16 14.82 14.51
CA PHE A 289 -6.28 13.85 13.86
C PHE A 289 -5.09 13.46 14.73
N ILE A 290 -4.73 12.18 14.67
CA ILE A 290 -3.65 11.60 15.50
C ILE A 290 -2.61 10.90 14.65
N THR A 291 -1.33 11.20 14.90
CA THR A 291 -0.21 10.41 14.36
C THR A 291 0.32 9.45 15.42
N TYR A 292 0.54 8.17 15.08
CA TYR A 292 1.02 7.15 16.04
C TYR A 292 2.19 6.32 15.50
N LYS A 293 2.97 5.74 16.42
CA LYS A 293 4.20 4.97 16.10
C LYS A 293 3.96 3.46 15.92
N ASN A 294 3.10 2.85 16.73
CA ASN A 294 3.04 1.38 16.88
C ASN A 294 2.18 0.65 15.83
N TYR A 295 2.66 -0.53 15.40
CA TYR A 295 2.12 -1.35 14.30
C TYR A 295 0.91 -2.22 14.68
N PHE A 296 0.80 -2.67 15.94
CA PHE A 296 -0.19 -3.69 16.31
C PHE A 296 -1.45 -3.16 17.01
N TRP A 297 -1.35 -2.14 17.86
CA TRP A 297 -2.48 -1.63 18.66
C TRP A 297 -2.87 -0.18 18.35
N GLY A 298 -2.24 0.47 17.35
CA GLY A 298 -2.44 1.89 17.05
C GLY A 298 -3.91 2.28 16.82
N ALA A 299 -4.69 1.44 16.15
CA ALA A 299 -6.12 1.67 15.91
C ALA A 299 -6.99 1.57 17.19
N LEU A 300 -6.59 0.75 18.17
CA LEU A 300 -7.31 0.66 19.44
C LEU A 300 -6.91 1.81 20.37
N ASN A 301 -5.61 2.13 20.40
CA ASN A 301 -5.03 3.20 21.21
C ASN A 301 -5.55 4.59 20.83
N THR A 302 -5.75 4.82 19.54
CA THR A 302 -6.33 6.07 19.01
C THR A 302 -7.78 6.28 19.48
N ARG A 303 -8.58 5.21 19.66
CA ARG A 303 -9.93 5.33 20.24
C ARG A 303 -9.91 5.85 21.67
N ILE A 304 -8.97 5.38 22.49
CA ILE A 304 -8.79 5.86 23.87
C ILE A 304 -8.37 7.34 23.86
N CYS A 305 -7.51 7.72 22.92
CA CYS A 305 -7.10 9.11 22.76
C CYS A 305 -8.28 10.01 22.35
N PHE A 306 -9.12 9.61 21.39
CA PHE A 306 -10.34 10.35 21.04
C PHE A 306 -11.32 10.46 22.22
N ALA A 307 -11.44 9.41 23.03
CA ALA A 307 -12.23 9.45 24.26
C ALA A 307 -11.64 10.42 25.31
N SER A 308 -10.33 10.66 25.29
CA SER A 308 -9.67 11.68 26.12
C SER A 308 -10.06 13.09 25.66
N PHE A 309 -10.05 13.36 24.35
CA PHE A 309 -10.54 14.64 23.81
C PHE A 309 -12.00 14.90 24.19
N LYS A 310 -12.86 13.89 24.06
CA LYS A 310 -14.28 14.01 24.45
C LYS A 310 -14.45 14.38 25.92
N ARG A 311 -13.63 13.83 26.81
CA ARG A 311 -13.63 14.16 28.24
C ARG A 311 -13.10 15.56 28.53
N LEU A 312 -12.08 16.01 27.80
CA LEU A 312 -11.47 17.34 27.98
C LEU A 312 -12.36 18.49 27.50
N LEU A 313 -13.18 18.27 26.48
CA LEU A 313 -14.02 19.29 25.85
C LEU A 313 -15.52 19.13 26.15
N GLY A 314 -15.90 18.12 26.94
CA GLY A 314 -17.30 17.86 27.32
C GLY A 314 -18.24 17.42 26.19
N LYS A 315 -17.77 17.37 24.94
CA LYS A 315 -18.55 17.00 23.75
C LYS A 315 -17.73 16.14 22.79
N GLY A 316 -18.39 15.47 21.85
CA GLY A 316 -17.71 14.61 20.86
C GLY A 316 -17.15 15.40 19.67
N PRO A 317 -16.08 14.91 19.02
CA PRO A 317 -15.57 15.52 17.80
C PRO A 317 -16.51 15.27 16.62
N ILE A 318 -16.64 16.22 15.69
CA ILE A 318 -17.44 16.05 14.47
C ILE A 318 -16.82 15.04 13.50
N ALA A 319 -15.51 14.86 13.57
CA ALA A 319 -14.79 13.83 12.83
C ALA A 319 -13.45 13.50 13.50
N VAL A 320 -13.00 12.26 13.29
CA VAL A 320 -11.71 11.78 13.76
C VAL A 320 -10.93 11.11 12.64
N PHE A 321 -9.61 11.27 12.65
CA PHE A 321 -8.67 10.62 11.75
C PHE A 321 -7.43 10.16 12.52
N ALA A 322 -6.86 9.03 12.13
CA ALA A 322 -5.57 8.62 12.67
C ALA A 322 -4.76 7.91 11.61
N CYS A 323 -3.45 8.14 11.61
CA CYS A 323 -2.53 7.50 10.68
C CYS A 323 -1.19 7.18 11.34
N LYS A 324 -0.47 6.24 10.74
CA LYS A 324 0.89 5.90 11.17
C LYS A 324 1.81 7.08 10.83
N ALA A 325 2.71 7.41 11.74
CA ALA A 325 3.78 8.37 11.45
C ALA A 325 4.75 7.78 10.41
N ALA A 326 5.01 8.51 9.34
CA ALA A 326 6.07 8.18 8.40
C ALA A 326 7.42 8.31 9.12
N TYR A 327 8.21 7.24 9.19
CA TYR A 327 9.58 7.34 9.69
C TYR A 327 10.50 7.57 8.50
N GLU A 328 11.41 8.56 8.59
CA GLU A 328 12.50 8.79 7.62
C GLU A 328 13.34 7.54 7.32
N LYS A 329 13.26 6.47 8.14
CA LYS A 329 14.00 5.21 7.95
C LYS A 329 13.25 4.11 7.18
N ASP A 330 12.01 4.35 6.76
CA ASP A 330 11.29 3.47 5.81
C ASP A 330 11.53 3.98 4.36
N GLU A 331 12.75 4.44 4.03
CA GLU A 331 13.14 4.88 2.67
C GLU A 331 12.73 3.84 1.63
N LEU A 332 12.96 2.54 1.91
CA LEU A 332 12.57 1.44 1.03
C LEU A 332 11.05 1.36 0.74
N TYR A 333 10.20 1.81 1.68
CA TYR A 333 8.74 1.76 1.54
C TYR A 333 8.18 3.01 0.85
N MET A 334 8.83 4.16 1.05
CA MET A 334 8.43 5.45 0.46
C MET A 334 8.97 5.66 -0.96
N GLU A 335 10.11 5.05 -1.32
CA GLU A 335 10.72 5.20 -2.65
C GLU A 335 9.85 4.68 -3.82
N HIS A 336 8.85 3.85 -3.52
CA HIS A 336 7.97 3.23 -4.52
C HIS A 336 6.57 3.86 -4.63
N LEU A 337 6.29 4.90 -3.83
CA LEU A 337 4.99 5.57 -3.76
C LEU A 337 5.19 7.08 -4.01
N GLN A 338 4.66 7.65 -5.11
CA GLN A 338 4.71 9.11 -5.28
C GLN A 338 3.78 9.83 -4.28
N GLU A 339 2.71 9.17 -3.79
CA GLU A 339 1.85 9.68 -2.71
C GLU A 339 1.79 8.71 -1.52
N ASP A 340 2.10 9.21 -0.32
CA ASP A 340 1.92 8.47 0.94
C ASP A 340 0.42 8.22 1.18
N PRO A 341 -0.05 6.95 1.30
CA PRO A 341 -1.44 6.64 1.57
C PRO A 341 -2.01 7.33 2.81
N ASN A 342 -1.18 7.64 3.81
CA ASN A 342 -1.60 8.38 4.99
C ASN A 342 -1.95 9.83 4.65
N LEU A 343 -1.18 10.47 3.76
CA LEU A 343 -1.45 11.83 3.30
C LEU A 343 -2.71 11.86 2.43
N LEU A 344 -2.89 10.92 1.50
CA LEU A 344 -4.14 10.82 0.75
C LEU A 344 -5.36 10.69 1.69
N ASN A 345 -5.27 9.85 2.72
CA ASN A 345 -6.36 9.74 3.70
C ASN A 345 -6.54 11.01 4.55
N ALA A 346 -5.47 11.76 4.83
CA ALA A 346 -5.53 13.06 5.51
C ALA A 346 -6.27 14.10 4.65
N PHE A 347 -5.99 14.13 3.34
CA PHE A 347 -6.73 14.97 2.39
C PHE A 347 -8.23 14.62 2.40
N LEU A 348 -8.56 13.33 2.31
CA LEU A 348 -9.95 12.86 2.35
C LEU A 348 -10.64 13.13 3.68
N PHE A 349 -9.88 13.20 4.79
CA PHE A 349 -10.42 13.66 6.07
C PHE A 349 -10.86 15.13 5.99
N GLY A 350 -10.10 15.99 5.31
CA GLY A 350 -10.53 17.35 4.96
C GLY A 350 -11.86 17.37 4.19
N ILE A 351 -12.00 16.55 3.14
CA ILE A 351 -13.27 16.42 2.38
C ILE A 351 -14.42 15.95 3.28
N LYS A 352 -14.15 15.03 4.22
CA LYS A 352 -15.17 14.54 5.15
C LYS A 352 -15.64 15.65 6.09
N LEU A 353 -14.74 16.53 6.54
CA LEU A 353 -15.06 17.64 7.42
C LEU A 353 -16.01 18.64 6.76
N THR A 354 -15.76 19.01 5.50
CA THR A 354 -16.63 19.95 4.78
C THR A 354 -18.06 19.42 4.65
N ARG A 355 -18.22 18.14 4.32
CA ARG A 355 -19.54 17.47 4.25
C ARG A 355 -20.29 17.46 5.58
N ASN A 356 -19.57 17.40 6.70
CA ASN A 356 -20.15 17.43 8.03
C ASN A 356 -20.51 18.85 8.48
N LEU A 357 -19.86 19.89 7.93
CA LEU A 357 -20.17 21.29 8.22
C LEU A 357 -21.33 21.85 7.38
N THR A 358 -21.63 21.24 6.23
CA THR A 358 -22.75 21.61 5.35
C THR A 358 -24.09 20.94 5.69
N LYS A 359 -24.09 20.02 6.66
CA LYS A 359 -25.30 19.35 7.18
C LYS A 359 -25.71 20.02 8.48
#